data_AF-A0A6B3AZ06-F1
#
_entry.id   AF-A0A6B3AZ06-F1
#
_cell.length_a   1.000
_cell.length_b   1.000
_cell.length_c   1.000
_cell.angle_alpha   90.00
_cell.angle_beta   90.00
_cell.angle_gamma   90.00
#
_symmetry.space_group_name_H-M   'P 1'
#
loop_
_entity.id
_entity.type
_entity.pdbx_description
1 polymer ?
#
loop_
_entity_poly.entity_id
_entity_poly.type
_entity_poly.pdbx_seq_one_letter_code
_entity_poly.pdbx_strand_id
1 'polypeptide(L)'
;ASGTPHLYAGVVEGTGVVGPLVLPGETGCAGCLQQHRVDRDPAWPRLVAQWRSAGRRGVGACDLALATTVAGLAAAHALAFLDGRVPSSAGSRWEVSAPALHWQSRPVPAHPGCVCGAAQKGMDEHPSGDGRVRATMGGQGPPEESRRQVDAKRSAVTWRAHV
;
A
#
# COMPACT_ATOMS: atom_id res chain seq x y z
N ALA A 1 16.17 -6.96 -10.52
CA ALA A 1 14.74 -6.74 -10.87
C ALA A 1 14.71 -6.07 -12.22
N SER A 2 13.79 -6.41 -13.13
CA SER A 2 13.77 -5.92 -14.52
C SER A 2 13.42 -4.42 -14.68
N GLY A 3 13.29 -3.67 -13.57
CA GLY A 3 12.84 -2.27 -13.59
C GLY A 3 11.38 -2.08 -14.01
N THR A 4 10.63 -3.16 -14.26
CA THR A 4 9.26 -3.10 -14.76
C THR A 4 8.26 -2.99 -13.60
N PRO A 5 7.33 -2.01 -13.64
CA PRO A 5 6.17 -2.00 -12.76
C PRO A 5 5.38 -3.31 -12.86
N HIS A 6 4.99 -3.88 -11.74
CA HIS A 6 4.26 -5.15 -11.72
C HIS A 6 3.29 -5.21 -10.54
N LEU A 7 2.15 -5.87 -10.76
CA LEU A 7 1.11 -6.07 -9.77
C LEU A 7 1.01 -7.55 -9.41
N TYR A 8 1.09 -7.87 -8.13
CA TYR A 8 0.82 -9.22 -7.64
C TYR A 8 -0.68 -9.44 -7.49
N ALA A 9 -1.19 -10.60 -7.86
CA ALA A 9 -2.55 -11.01 -7.56
C ALA A 9 -2.63 -12.54 -7.44
N GLY A 10 -3.58 -13.03 -6.65
CA GLY A 10 -3.80 -14.47 -6.53
C GLY A 10 -4.84 -14.83 -5.50
N VAL A 11 -5.21 -16.11 -5.50
CA VAL A 11 -6.11 -16.71 -4.52
C VAL A 11 -5.43 -17.93 -3.92
N VAL A 12 -5.54 -18.08 -2.61
CA VAL A 12 -5.12 -19.27 -1.88
C VAL A 12 -6.27 -19.65 -0.96
N GLU A 13 -6.84 -20.82 -1.21
CA GLU A 13 -8.03 -21.32 -0.50
C GLU A 13 -9.17 -20.28 -0.55
N GLY A 14 -9.64 -19.80 0.61
CA GLY A 14 -10.68 -18.77 0.72
C GLY A 14 -10.15 -17.33 0.77
N THR A 15 -8.86 -17.09 0.50
CA THR A 15 -8.25 -15.75 0.61
C THR A 15 -7.74 -15.25 -0.75
N GLY A 16 -8.24 -14.10 -1.17
CA GLY A 16 -7.85 -13.39 -2.38
C GLY A 16 -6.97 -12.18 -2.08
N VAL A 17 -5.98 -11.92 -2.94
CA VAL A 17 -5.02 -10.82 -2.75
C VAL A 17 -4.76 -10.05 -4.04
N VAL A 18 -4.65 -8.72 -3.94
CA VAL A 18 -4.24 -7.82 -5.02
C VAL A 18 -3.24 -6.81 -4.46
N GLY A 19 -2.03 -6.81 -4.97
CA GLY A 19 -0.96 -5.90 -4.58
C GLY A 19 0.15 -6.55 -3.74
N PRO A 20 1.23 -5.78 -3.48
CA PRO A 20 1.40 -4.40 -3.91
C PRO A 20 1.59 -4.25 -5.43
N LEU A 21 1.11 -3.14 -6.00
CA LEU A 21 1.64 -2.61 -7.26
C LEU A 21 3.03 -2.07 -6.94
N VAL A 22 4.03 -2.75 -7.48
CA VAL A 22 5.45 -2.43 -7.28
C VAL A 22 5.88 -1.45 -8.34
N LEU A 23 6.33 -0.28 -7.90
CA LEU A 23 7.09 0.69 -8.66
C LEU A 23 8.55 0.54 -8.19
N PRO A 24 9.43 -0.06 -9.01
CA PRO A 24 10.80 -0.38 -8.58
C PRO A 24 11.55 0.84 -8.04
N GLY A 25 12.15 0.71 -6.86
CA GLY A 25 12.83 1.82 -6.19
C GLY A 25 11.92 2.82 -5.47
N GLU A 26 10.60 2.71 -5.59
CA GLU A 26 9.67 3.67 -5.00
C GLU A 26 8.69 3.04 -4.00
N THR A 27 8.08 1.90 -4.33
CA THR A 27 7.12 1.24 -3.43
C THR A 27 7.68 -0.05 -2.85
N GLY A 28 7.15 -0.47 -1.69
CA GLY A 28 7.53 -1.73 -1.06
C GLY A 28 7.18 -2.93 -1.97
N CYS A 29 8.15 -3.82 -2.15
CA CYS A 29 8.00 -5.01 -2.99
C CYS A 29 7.73 -6.28 -2.17
N ALA A 30 7.52 -7.41 -2.84
CA ALA A 30 7.40 -8.72 -2.17
C ALA A 30 8.64 -9.08 -1.33
N GLY A 31 9.82 -8.57 -1.71
CA GLY A 31 11.04 -8.68 -0.92
C GLY A 31 10.94 -7.92 0.41
N CYS A 32 10.44 -6.68 0.41
CA CYS A 32 10.20 -5.92 1.65
C CYS A 32 9.23 -6.67 2.58
N LEU A 33 8.15 -7.21 2.01
CA LEU A 33 7.19 -8.01 2.78
C LEU A 33 7.86 -9.25 3.40
N GLN A 34 8.72 -9.94 2.66
CA GLN A 34 9.46 -11.09 3.16
C GLN A 34 10.42 -10.71 4.28
N GLN A 35 11.19 -9.63 4.14
CA GLN A 35 12.13 -9.18 5.17
C GLN A 35 11.40 -8.80 6.47
N HIS A 36 10.30 -8.02 6.39
CA HIS A 36 9.48 -7.73 7.56
C HIS A 36 8.84 -8.96 8.21
N ARG A 37 8.64 -10.06 7.47
CA ARG A 37 8.21 -11.33 8.07
C ARG A 37 9.35 -12.03 8.79
N VAL A 38 10.56 -11.99 8.23
CA VAL A 38 11.77 -12.50 8.88
C VAL A 38 12.09 -11.73 10.16
N ASP A 39 11.94 -10.41 10.17
CA ASP A 39 12.13 -9.60 11.38
C ASP A 39 11.15 -9.98 12.50
N ARG A 40 9.89 -10.26 12.14
CA ARG A 40 8.86 -10.68 13.11
C ARG A 40 9.04 -12.11 13.56
N ASP A 41 9.48 -12.99 12.67
CA ASP A 41 9.66 -14.41 12.93
C ASP A 41 10.92 -14.92 12.20
N PRO A 42 12.05 -15.06 12.91
CA PRO A 42 13.29 -15.59 12.33
C PRO A 42 13.16 -17.02 11.78
N ALA A 43 12.16 -17.79 12.20
CA ALA A 43 11.89 -19.13 11.67
C ALA A 43 11.15 -19.10 10.32
N TRP A 44 10.61 -17.94 9.91
CA TRP A 44 9.82 -17.76 8.69
C TRP A 44 10.46 -18.36 7.42
N PRO A 45 11.77 -18.17 7.12
CA PRO A 45 12.39 -18.76 5.94
C PRO A 45 12.30 -20.30 5.91
N ARG A 46 12.42 -20.94 7.08
CA ARG A 46 12.32 -22.39 7.22
C ARG A 46 10.90 -22.87 6.94
N LEU A 47 9.88 -22.17 7.45
CA LEU A 47 8.47 -22.48 7.20
C LEU A 47 8.13 -22.38 5.70
N VAL A 48 8.57 -21.30 5.05
CA VAL A 48 8.36 -21.11 3.61
C VAL A 48 9.04 -22.21 2.79
N ALA A 49 10.26 -22.60 3.16
CA ALA A 49 10.96 -23.71 2.50
C ALA A 49 10.19 -25.03 2.66
N GLN A 50 9.74 -25.35 3.88
CA GLN A 50 8.94 -26.54 4.16
C GLN A 50 7.64 -26.58 3.34
N TRP A 51 6.91 -25.46 3.27
CA TRP A 51 5.67 -25.39 2.46
C TRP A 51 5.92 -25.59 0.97
N ARG A 52 7.02 -25.04 0.43
CA ARG A 52 7.38 -25.24 -0.98
C ARG A 52 7.79 -26.69 -1.27
N SER A 53 8.43 -27.35 -0.31
CA SER A 53 8.90 -28.74 -0.43
C SER A 53 7.79 -29.78 -0.22
N ALA A 54 6.71 -29.45 0.49
CA ALA A 54 5.60 -30.36 0.78
C ALA A 54 4.76 -30.80 -0.44
N GLY A 55 5.21 -30.47 -1.66
CA GLY A 55 4.56 -30.81 -2.92
C GLY A 55 3.38 -29.89 -3.21
N ARG A 56 3.27 -29.45 -4.46
CA ARG A 56 2.03 -28.89 -4.99
C ARG A 56 1.00 -30.03 -5.00
N ARG A 57 0.28 -30.25 -3.88
CA ARG A 57 -1.07 -30.80 -3.98
C ARG A 57 -1.74 -29.99 -5.07
N GLY A 58 -2.20 -30.65 -6.15
CA GLY A 58 -2.62 -29.99 -7.38
C GLY A 58 -3.50 -28.77 -7.12
N VAL A 59 -3.51 -27.79 -8.03
CA VAL A 59 -4.26 -26.52 -7.86
C VAL A 59 -5.62 -26.85 -7.26
N GLY A 60 -5.80 -26.54 -5.97
CA GLY A 60 -7.04 -26.87 -5.26
C GLY A 60 -8.20 -26.20 -5.98
N ALA A 61 -9.41 -26.73 -5.81
CA ALA A 61 -10.60 -26.06 -6.33
C ALA A 61 -10.59 -24.60 -5.84
N CYS A 62 -10.33 -23.68 -6.76
CA CYS A 62 -10.35 -22.27 -6.46
C CYS A 62 -11.80 -21.84 -6.49
N ASP A 63 -12.24 -21.11 -5.48
CA ASP A 63 -13.55 -20.48 -5.51
C ASP A 63 -13.60 -19.53 -6.71
N LEU A 64 -14.43 -19.86 -7.70
CA LEU A 64 -14.49 -19.14 -8.97
C LEU A 64 -14.98 -17.70 -8.77
N ALA A 65 -15.89 -17.48 -7.82
CA ALA A 65 -16.40 -16.14 -7.51
C ALA A 65 -15.28 -15.28 -6.93
N LEU A 66 -14.55 -15.78 -5.93
CA LEU A 66 -13.40 -15.11 -5.33
C LEU A 66 -12.30 -14.83 -6.36
N ALA A 67 -11.96 -15.82 -7.20
CA ALA A 67 -10.98 -15.64 -8.27
C ALA A 67 -11.38 -14.53 -9.25
N THR A 68 -12.65 -14.52 -9.67
CA THR A 68 -13.19 -13.51 -10.57
C THR A 68 -13.17 -12.13 -9.93
N THR A 69 -13.56 -12.02 -8.66
CA THR A 69 -13.53 -10.77 -7.89
C THR A 69 -12.11 -10.21 -7.75
N VAL A 70 -11.12 -11.07 -7.44
CA VAL A 70 -9.70 -10.69 -7.34
C VAL A 70 -9.15 -10.27 -8.71
N ALA A 71 -9.46 -11.02 -9.77
CA ALA A 71 -9.03 -10.68 -11.13
C ALA A 71 -9.62 -9.34 -11.59
N GLY A 72 -10.89 -9.07 -11.29
CA GLY A 72 -11.53 -7.79 -11.60
C GLY A 72 -10.86 -6.61 -10.91
N LEU A 73 -10.55 -6.72 -9.60
CA LEU A 73 -9.84 -5.66 -8.88
C LEU A 73 -8.41 -5.48 -9.41
N ALA A 74 -7.70 -6.57 -9.71
CA ALA A 74 -6.36 -6.52 -10.28
C ALA A 74 -6.35 -5.82 -11.65
N ALA A 75 -7.29 -6.16 -12.53
CA ALA A 75 -7.46 -5.51 -13.82
C ALA A 75 -7.78 -4.02 -13.67
N ALA A 76 -8.68 -3.64 -12.76
CA ALA A 76 -9.01 -2.25 -12.49
C ALA A 76 -7.79 -1.44 -12.02
N HIS A 77 -6.97 -2.00 -11.13
CA HIS A 77 -5.74 -1.34 -10.68
C HIS A 77 -4.69 -1.26 -11.79
N ALA A 78 -4.52 -2.30 -12.60
CA ALA A 78 -3.61 -2.28 -13.74
C ALA A 78 -4.01 -1.24 -14.77
N LEU A 79 -5.30 -1.18 -15.14
CA LEU A 79 -5.83 -0.19 -16.08
C LEU A 79 -5.71 1.23 -15.52
N ALA A 80 -6.01 1.45 -14.24
CA ALA A 80 -5.80 2.74 -13.61
C ALA A 80 -4.34 3.21 -13.70
N PHE A 81 -3.38 2.30 -13.51
CA PHE A 81 -1.97 2.59 -13.69
C PHE A 81 -1.61 2.93 -15.14
N LEU A 82 -2.11 2.15 -16.11
CA LEU A 82 -1.90 2.41 -17.54
C LEU A 82 -2.51 3.74 -18.00
N ASP A 83 -3.59 4.17 -17.36
CA ASP A 83 -4.21 5.49 -17.55
C ASP A 83 -3.44 6.63 -16.85
N GLY A 84 -2.29 6.35 -16.23
CA GLY A 84 -1.47 7.34 -15.52
C GLY A 84 -1.96 7.71 -14.12
N ARG A 85 -2.95 6.98 -13.56
CA ARG A 85 -3.38 7.14 -12.16
C ARG A 85 -2.55 6.26 -11.25
N VAL A 86 -2.43 6.64 -9.98
CA VAL A 86 -1.81 5.79 -8.95
C VAL A 86 -2.91 5.00 -8.25
N PRO A 87 -3.06 3.68 -8.50
CA PRO A 87 -4.09 2.89 -7.83
C PRO A 87 -3.75 2.72 -6.34
N SER A 88 -4.77 2.46 -5.52
CA SER A 88 -4.62 2.24 -4.08
C SER A 88 -3.82 0.98 -3.71
N SER A 89 -3.43 0.16 -4.69
CA SER A 89 -2.49 -0.95 -4.50
C SER A 89 -1.03 -0.54 -4.62
N ALA A 90 -0.71 0.70 -5.04
CA ALA A 90 0.66 1.20 -5.03
C ALA A 90 1.21 1.21 -3.60
N GLY A 91 2.19 0.34 -3.33
CA GLY A 91 2.74 0.16 -1.98
C GLY A 91 1.77 -0.44 -0.95
N SER A 92 0.65 -1.00 -1.37
CA SER A 92 -0.33 -1.65 -0.46
C SER A 92 -0.90 -2.93 -1.05
N ARG A 93 -1.11 -3.94 -0.20
CA ARG A 93 -1.76 -5.20 -0.53
C ARG A 93 -3.21 -5.16 -0.07
N TRP A 94 -4.12 -5.36 -1.00
CA TRP A 94 -5.53 -5.61 -0.73
C TRP A 94 -5.73 -7.10 -0.47
N GLU A 95 -6.45 -7.44 0.59
CA GLU A 95 -6.76 -8.79 1.02
C GLU A 95 -8.28 -8.91 1.16
N VAL A 96 -8.82 -10.04 0.72
CA VAL A 96 -10.24 -10.38 0.83
C VAL A 96 -10.39 -11.83 1.25
N SER A 97 -11.35 -12.11 2.12
CA SER A 97 -11.64 -13.49 2.55
C SER A 97 -13.09 -13.87 2.29
N ALA A 98 -13.30 -15.04 1.68
CA ALA A 98 -14.60 -15.66 1.54
C ALA A 98 -15.13 -16.19 2.90
N PRO A 99 -16.45 -16.31 3.08
CA PRO A 99 -17.51 -15.94 2.12
C PRO A 99 -17.90 -14.46 2.20
N ALA A 100 -17.51 -13.75 3.26
CA ALA A 100 -17.98 -12.38 3.55
C ALA A 100 -17.43 -11.31 2.59
N LEU A 101 -16.33 -11.59 1.89
CA LEU A 101 -15.67 -10.70 0.94
C LEU A 101 -15.31 -9.32 1.54
N HIS A 102 -14.89 -9.30 2.80
CA HIS A 102 -14.40 -8.08 3.45
C HIS A 102 -13.03 -7.70 2.88
N TRP A 103 -12.93 -6.54 2.25
CA TRP A 103 -11.66 -6.02 1.73
C TRP A 103 -10.88 -5.27 2.80
N GLN A 104 -9.58 -5.55 2.89
CA GLN A 104 -8.65 -4.88 3.79
C GLN A 104 -7.43 -4.43 3.00
N SER A 105 -7.07 -3.16 3.13
CA SER A 105 -5.80 -2.66 2.59
C SER A 105 -4.72 -2.74 3.67
N ARG A 106 -3.59 -3.36 3.33
CA ARG A 106 -2.41 -3.52 4.19
C ARG A 106 -1.22 -2.83 3.53
N PRO A 107 -0.67 -1.75 4.11
CA PRO A 107 0.51 -1.11 3.55
C PRO A 107 1.70 -2.08 3.55
N VAL A 108 2.54 -1.99 2.52
CA VAL A 108 3.80 -2.73 2.40
C VAL A 108 4.93 -1.72 2.55
N PRO A 109 5.41 -1.47 3.79
CA PRO A 109 6.49 -0.53 4.01
C PRO A 109 7.78 -1.01 3.33
N ALA A 110 8.60 -0.05 2.88
CA ALA A 110 9.92 -0.34 2.37
C ALA A 110 10.81 -0.84 3.51
N HIS A 111 11.49 -1.97 3.29
CA HIS A 111 12.38 -2.56 4.29
C HIS A 111 13.83 -2.12 4.03
N PRO A 112 14.59 -1.62 5.03
CA PRO A 112 15.97 -1.14 4.85
C PRO A 112 16.94 -2.21 4.31
N GLY A 113 16.81 -3.45 4.78
CA GLY A 113 17.60 -4.60 4.29
C GLY A 113 17.10 -5.23 2.98
N CYS A 114 16.20 -4.58 2.24
CA CYS A 114 15.74 -5.08 0.94
C CYS A 114 16.50 -4.37 -0.20
N VAL A 115 17.04 -5.15 -1.14
CA VAL A 115 17.80 -4.64 -2.30
C VAL A 115 16.95 -3.94 -3.38
N CYS A 116 15.68 -3.66 -3.10
CA CYS A 116 14.76 -3.05 -4.08
C CYS A 116 14.90 -1.53 -4.20
N GLY A 117 15.64 -0.87 -3.31
CA GLY A 117 15.90 0.57 -3.32
C GLY A 117 14.79 1.45 -2.75
N ALA A 118 13.59 0.92 -2.50
CA ALA A 118 12.44 1.72 -2.02
C ALA A 118 12.68 2.43 -0.68
N ALA A 119 13.54 1.88 0.18
CA ALA A 119 13.87 2.50 1.46
C ALA A 119 14.76 3.75 1.31
N GLN A 120 15.58 3.83 0.24
CA GLN A 120 16.48 4.96 0.00
C GLN A 120 15.70 6.21 -0.45
N LYS A 121 14.69 6.05 -1.31
CA LYS A 121 13.90 7.17 -1.84
C LYS A 121 13.16 7.96 -0.75
N GLY A 122 12.64 7.27 0.27
CA GLY A 122 11.96 7.92 1.41
C GLY A 122 12.90 8.78 2.27
N MET A 123 14.22 8.55 2.20
CA MET A 123 15.23 9.37 2.88
C MET A 123 15.54 10.65 2.07
N ASP A 124 15.49 10.58 0.74
CA ASP A 124 15.82 11.71 -0.15
C ASP A 124 14.70 12.77 -0.20
N GLU A 125 13.44 12.39 0.08
CA GLU A 125 12.28 13.30 0.10
C GLU A 125 12.11 14.10 1.40
N HIS A 126 13.01 13.92 2.39
CA HIS A 126 13.11 14.81 3.55
C HIS A 126 14.25 15.80 3.35
N PRO A 127 14.06 16.94 2.65
CA PRO A 127 14.99 18.03 2.81
C PRO A 127 14.89 18.45 4.27
N SER A 128 15.93 18.16 5.05
CA SER A 128 16.14 18.71 6.38
C SER A 128 16.26 20.21 6.20
N GLY A 129 15.12 20.89 6.18
CA GLY A 129 15.02 22.33 6.19
C GLY A 129 15.44 22.82 7.56
N ASP A 130 16.74 22.79 7.85
CA ASP A 130 17.35 23.62 8.89
C ASP A 130 17.36 25.07 8.39
N GLY A 131 16.16 25.59 8.13
CA GLY A 131 15.91 27.00 7.91
C GLY A 131 15.95 27.67 9.27
N ARG A 132 17.15 28.00 9.74
CA ARG A 132 17.36 28.95 10.84
C ARG A 132 16.58 30.22 10.57
N VAL A 133 15.42 30.35 11.20
CA VAL A 133 14.70 31.61 11.29
C VAL A 133 15.52 32.50 12.21
N ARG A 134 16.34 33.39 11.63
CA ARG A 134 16.95 34.49 12.36
C ARG A 134 15.84 35.46 12.76
N ALA A 135 15.51 35.47 14.05
CA ALA A 135 14.67 36.49 14.64
C ALA A 135 15.40 37.85 14.59
N THR A 136 14.87 38.79 13.81
CA THR A 136 15.22 40.22 13.94
C THR A 136 14.09 40.92 14.65
N MET A 137 14.42 41.47 15.81
CA MET A 137 13.59 42.32 16.65
C MET A 137 13.11 43.57 15.91
N GLY A 138 11.82 43.87 16.00
CA GLY A 138 11.22 45.15 15.62
C GLY A 138 9.88 45.30 16.32
N GLY A 139 9.85 46.13 17.37
CA GLY A 139 8.70 46.28 18.25
C GLY A 139 7.63 47.27 17.77
N GLN A 140 6.41 46.94 18.19
CA GLN A 140 5.29 47.79 18.65
C GLN A 140 4.50 48.68 17.66
N GLY A 141 3.18 48.43 17.62
CA GLY A 141 2.09 49.35 17.26
C GLY A 141 0.71 48.63 17.34
N PRO A 142 -0.34 49.16 18.02
CA PRO A 142 -1.56 48.40 18.35
C PRO A 142 -2.76 48.82 17.44
N PRO A 143 -4.05 48.50 17.74
CA PRO A 143 -4.86 47.56 16.95
C PRO A 143 -6.09 48.19 16.28
N GLU A 144 -6.59 47.63 15.15
CA GLU A 144 -7.95 47.92 14.67
C GLU A 144 -8.69 46.69 14.09
N GLU A 145 -9.80 46.41 14.78
CA GLU A 145 -11.13 45.98 14.33
C GLU A 145 -11.40 45.37 12.93
N SER A 146 -12.06 44.21 13.00
CA SER A 146 -13.31 43.87 12.30
C SER A 146 -13.32 43.66 10.76
N ARG A 147 -13.59 42.40 10.34
CA ARG A 147 -14.87 42.03 9.70
C ARG A 147 -14.97 40.51 9.36
N ARG A 148 -16.02 39.89 9.90
CA ARG A 148 -16.96 38.87 9.36
C ARG A 148 -16.50 37.95 8.21
N GLN A 149 -16.51 36.62 8.47
CA GLN A 149 -17.47 35.60 7.95
C GLN A 149 -16.92 34.93 6.66
N VAL A 150 -16.94 33.60 6.45
CA VAL A 150 -18.10 32.72 6.23
C VAL A 150 -17.67 31.23 6.37
N ASP A 151 -18.57 30.45 6.96
CA ASP A 151 -18.60 28.98 7.03
C ASP A 151 -18.42 28.26 5.69
N ALA A 152 -17.69 27.13 5.69
CA ALA A 152 -17.94 26.03 4.77
C ALA A 152 -17.44 24.69 5.33
N LYS A 153 -18.15 24.15 6.32
CA LYS A 153 -18.14 22.70 6.58
C LYS A 153 -18.72 21.98 5.37
N ARG A 154 -17.92 21.17 4.66
CA ARG A 154 -18.42 20.26 3.62
C ARG A 154 -18.29 18.80 4.07
N SER A 155 -19.41 18.33 4.62
CA SER A 155 -20.04 17.00 4.55
C SER A 155 -19.18 15.74 4.46
N ALA A 156 -19.34 14.90 5.48
CA ALA A 156 -19.14 13.46 5.45
C ALA A 156 -20.12 12.78 4.47
N VAL A 157 -19.60 11.93 3.59
CA VAL A 157 -20.42 11.07 2.72
C VAL A 157 -20.69 9.76 3.44
N THR A 158 -21.95 9.51 3.77
CA THR A 158 -22.44 8.22 4.27
C THR A 158 -22.80 7.34 3.07
N TRP A 159 -22.07 6.24 2.88
CA TRP A 159 -22.48 5.19 1.94
C TRP A 159 -23.47 4.26 2.64
N ARG A 160 -24.71 4.20 2.14
CA ARG A 160 -25.66 3.13 2.48
C ARG A 160 -25.54 2.05 1.40
N ALA A 161 -25.13 0.85 1.80
CA ALA A 161 -25.30 -0.35 1.00
C ALA A 161 -26.75 -0.83 1.18
N HIS A 162 -27.45 -1.04 0.06
CA HIS A 162 -28.68 -1.82 0.06
C HIS A 162 -28.32 -3.27 -0.28
N VAL A 163 -28.83 -4.17 0.56
CA VAL A 163 -28.81 -5.63 0.42
C VAL A 163 -29.66 -6.05 -0.78
#